data_AF-A0A836LWN7-F1
#
_entry.id   AF-A0A836LWN7-F1
#
_cell.length_a   1.000
_cell.length_b   1.000
_cell.length_c   1.000
_cell.angle_alpha   90.00
_cell.angle_beta   90.00
_cell.angle_gamma   90.00
#
_symmetry.space_group_name_H-M   'P 1'
#
loop_
_entity.id
_entity.type
_entity.pdbx_description
1 polymer ?
#
loop_
_entity_poly.entity_id
_entity_poly.type
_entity_poly.pdbx_seq_one_letter_code
_entity_poly.pdbx_strand_id
1 'polypeptide(L)'
;MNHEFEWRRVDSVLAPSEIEWIQQNEWTNPTSVYQRFFQIWTLKESYIKCTGEGMSRHLKKLNFHVSPEHIQFCDLTNNDVQRTEQYHFKSYIYNYSFIFSLCLQQSHCLESFNIDCFQLLPYISTHRITLEPCEHN
;
A
#
# COMPACT_ATOMS: atom_id res chain seq x y z
N MET A 1 19.39 -15.03 -12.04
CA MET A 1 19.70 -15.12 -10.60
C MET A 1 18.39 -15.35 -9.89
N ASN A 2 18.23 -16.48 -9.20
CA ASN A 2 17.11 -16.69 -8.28
C ASN A 2 17.36 -15.82 -7.05
N HIS A 3 16.81 -14.61 -7.06
CA HIS A 3 16.70 -13.82 -5.83
C HIS A 3 15.48 -14.35 -5.08
N GLU A 4 15.70 -15.38 -4.27
CA GLU A 4 14.71 -15.83 -3.29
C GLU A 4 14.34 -14.64 -2.40
N PHE A 5 13.04 -14.40 -2.20
CA PHE A 5 12.58 -13.28 -1.40
C PHE A 5 12.96 -13.51 0.07
N GLU A 6 13.65 -12.55 0.70
CA GLU A 6 14.16 -12.72 2.05
C GLU A 6 13.09 -12.49 3.13
N TRP A 7 12.20 -13.49 3.27
CA TRP A 7 11.08 -13.49 4.23
C TRP A 7 11.49 -13.14 5.67
N ARG A 8 12.71 -13.52 6.09
CA ARG A 8 13.23 -13.21 7.44
C ARG A 8 13.37 -11.71 7.71
N ARG A 9 13.60 -10.89 6.68
CA ARG A 9 13.80 -9.44 6.84
C ARG A 9 12.48 -8.68 6.95
N VAL A 10 11.39 -9.26 6.44
CA VAL A 10 10.07 -8.63 6.41
C VAL A 10 9.16 -9.10 7.54
N ASP A 11 9.60 -10.08 8.35
CA ASP A 11 8.80 -10.59 9.46
C ASP A 11 8.32 -9.44 10.34
N SER A 12 9.20 -8.58 10.86
CA SER A 12 8.82 -7.42 11.70
C SER A 12 7.83 -6.41 11.08
N VAL A 13 7.61 -6.48 9.77
CA VAL A 13 6.76 -5.56 9.01
C VAL A 13 5.38 -6.14 8.77
N LEU A 14 5.31 -7.40 8.33
CA LEU A 14 4.10 -7.99 7.79
C LEU A 14 3.30 -8.76 8.84
N ALA A 15 1.98 -8.66 8.74
CA ALA A 15 1.06 -9.54 9.44
C ALA A 15 0.96 -10.90 8.73
N PRO A 16 0.58 -12.00 9.44
CA PRO A 16 0.45 -13.32 8.82
C PRO A 16 -0.44 -13.34 7.58
N SER A 17 -1.59 -12.65 7.61
CA SER A 17 -2.51 -12.55 6.47
C SER A 17 -1.91 -11.85 5.25
N GLU A 18 -1.02 -10.88 5.45
CA GLU A 18 -0.32 -10.18 4.37
C GLU A 18 0.76 -11.09 3.75
N ILE A 19 1.45 -11.87 4.57
CA ILE A 19 2.41 -12.88 4.10
C ILE A 19 1.70 -13.92 3.23
N GLU A 20 0.59 -14.48 3.70
CA GLU A 20 -0.22 -15.43 2.95
C GLU A 20 -0.66 -14.85 1.60
N TRP A 21 -1.15 -13.60 1.59
CA TRP A 21 -1.56 -12.93 0.36
C TRP A 21 -0.39 -12.70 -0.62
N ILE A 22 0.80 -12.35 -0.13
CA ILE A 22 1.99 -12.21 -0.99
C ILE A 22 2.40 -13.58 -1.56
N GLN A 23 2.39 -14.64 -0.75
CA GLN A 23 2.81 -15.99 -1.13
C GLN A 23 1.89 -16.67 -2.15
N GLN A 24 0.58 -16.35 -2.14
CA GLN A 24 -0.39 -16.88 -3.10
C GLN A 24 0.02 -16.67 -4.57
N ASN A 25 0.87 -15.69 -4.87
CA ASN A 25 1.32 -15.38 -6.24
C ASN A 25 2.79 -15.68 -6.52
N GLU A 26 3.52 -16.20 -5.53
CA GLU A 26 4.95 -16.51 -5.64
C GLU A 26 5.23 -17.52 -6.76
N TRP A 27 4.31 -18.47 -6.97
CA TRP A 27 4.44 -19.55 -7.94
C TRP A 27 4.12 -19.11 -9.38
N THR A 28 3.37 -18.01 -9.53
CA THR A 28 2.88 -17.54 -10.83
C THR A 28 3.77 -16.45 -11.41
N ASN A 29 4.32 -15.57 -10.56
CA ASN A 29 5.20 -14.49 -10.99
C ASN A 29 6.10 -13.99 -9.83
N PRO A 30 7.40 -14.32 -9.78
CA PRO A 30 8.30 -13.89 -8.71
C PRO A 30 8.42 -12.36 -8.56
N THR A 31 8.32 -11.62 -9.67
CA THR A 31 8.31 -10.14 -9.65
C THR A 31 7.10 -9.61 -8.88
N SER A 32 5.99 -10.36 -8.87
CA SER A 32 4.78 -9.99 -8.13
C SER A 32 4.95 -10.05 -6.61
N VAL A 33 5.85 -10.90 -6.08
CA VAL A 33 6.12 -10.99 -4.64
C VAL A 33 6.66 -9.67 -4.11
N TYR A 34 7.68 -9.12 -4.79
CA TYR A 34 8.24 -7.82 -4.43
C TYR A 34 7.23 -6.68 -4.62
N GLN A 35 6.45 -6.70 -5.69
CA GLN A 35 5.41 -5.69 -5.91
C GLN A 35 4.36 -5.72 -4.79
N ARG A 36 3.86 -6.89 -4.41
CA ARG A 36 2.90 -7.04 -3.31
C ARG A 36 3.50 -6.62 -1.98
N PHE A 37 4.74 -6.99 -1.70
CA PHE A 37 5.45 -6.52 -0.51
C PHE A 37 5.55 -4.98 -0.49
N PHE A 38 6.05 -4.37 -1.56
CA PHE A 38 6.20 -2.91 -1.62
C PHE A 38 4.85 -2.19 -1.57
N GLN A 39 3.79 -2.77 -2.11
CA GLN A 39 2.43 -2.24 -1.95
C GLN A 39 2.00 -2.21 -0.48
N ILE A 40 2.15 -3.31 0.25
CA ILE A 40 1.81 -3.35 1.68
C ILE A 40 2.70 -2.38 2.46
N TRP A 41 4.00 -2.33 2.15
CA TRP A 41 4.94 -1.40 2.76
C TRP A 41 4.50 0.07 2.56
N THR A 42 4.22 0.47 1.32
CA THR A 42 3.83 1.85 1.00
C THR A 42 2.47 2.21 1.59
N LEU A 43 1.54 1.25 1.71
CA LEU A 43 0.28 1.43 2.40
C LEU A 43 0.50 1.76 3.89
N LYS A 44 1.30 0.96 4.60
CA LYS A 44 1.63 1.21 6.02
C LYS A 44 2.33 2.55 6.21
N GLU A 45 3.31 2.86 5.36
CA GLU A 45 4.01 4.14 5.39
C GLU A 45 3.07 5.32 5.12
N SER A 46 2.13 5.20 4.18
CA SER A 46 1.16 6.25 3.89
C SER A 46 0.25 6.53 5.08
N TYR A 47 -0.17 5.49 5.79
CA TYR A 47 -0.97 5.63 7.02
C TYR A 47 -0.17 6.33 8.13
N ILE A 48 1.06 5.87 8.40
CA ILE A 48 1.94 6.48 9.42
C ILE A 48 2.20 7.95 9.14
N LYS A 49 2.39 8.30 7.86
CA LYS A 49 2.56 9.70 7.43
C LYS A 49 1.28 10.52 7.58
N CYS A 50 0.13 9.91 7.31
CA CYS A 50 -1.18 10.55 7.47
C CYS A 50 -1.46 10.88 8.96
N THR A 51 -1.15 9.95 9.87
CA THR A 51 -1.35 10.15 11.32
C THR A 51 -0.26 10.98 11.99
N GLY A 52 0.93 11.08 11.37
CA GLY A 52 2.07 11.83 11.90
C GLY A 52 2.81 11.15 13.05
N GLU A 53 2.55 9.87 13.31
CA GLU A 53 3.05 9.17 14.50
C GLU A 53 4.48 8.62 14.35
N GLY A 54 5.05 8.67 13.14
CA GLY A 54 6.43 8.29 12.89
C GLY A 54 6.75 6.80 13.09
N MET A 55 8.05 6.49 13.24
CA MET A 55 8.58 5.12 13.21
C MET A 55 8.31 4.28 14.48
N SER A 56 7.71 4.85 15.53
CA SER A 56 7.39 4.13 16.77
C SER A 56 6.22 3.15 16.64
N ARG A 57 5.52 3.16 15.49
CA ARG A 57 4.40 2.27 15.20
C ARG A 57 4.86 0.84 14.94
N HIS A 58 4.18 -0.11 15.59
CA HIS A 58 4.43 -1.53 15.36
C HIS A 58 3.78 -1.98 14.04
N LEU A 59 4.57 -2.06 12.95
CA LEU A 59 4.08 -2.32 11.60
C LEU A 59 3.23 -3.59 11.47
N LYS A 60 3.54 -4.68 12.20
CA LYS A 60 2.69 -5.89 12.24
C LYS A 60 1.25 -5.65 12.70
N LYS A 61 1.00 -4.60 13.49
CA LYS A 61 -0.34 -4.27 14.02
C LYS A 61 -1.17 -3.44 13.04
N LEU A 62 -0.54 -2.89 12.01
CA LEU A 62 -1.22 -2.27 10.87
C LEU A 62 -1.46 -3.38 9.85
N ASN A 63 -2.71 -3.75 9.63
CA ASN A 63 -3.06 -4.85 8.76
C ASN A 63 -3.85 -4.34 7.55
N PHE A 64 -3.36 -4.66 6.36
CA PHE A 64 -4.03 -4.36 5.10
C PHE A 64 -4.52 -5.65 4.43
N HIS A 65 -5.78 -5.61 3.96
CA HIS A 65 -6.31 -6.60 3.05
C HIS A 65 -6.59 -5.93 1.71
N VAL A 66 -5.85 -6.37 0.69
CA VAL A 66 -5.88 -5.80 -0.66
C VAL A 66 -6.67 -6.73 -1.57
N SER A 67 -7.77 -6.22 -2.13
CA SER A 67 -8.58 -6.90 -3.14
C SER A 67 -8.70 -6.05 -4.41
N PRO A 68 -9.11 -6.63 -5.55
CA PRO A 68 -9.31 -5.90 -6.81
C PRO A 68 -10.23 -4.68 -6.71
N GLU A 69 -11.21 -4.76 -5.81
CA GLU A 69 -12.26 -3.76 -5.67
C GLU A 69 -11.93 -2.74 -4.59
N HIS A 70 -11.23 -3.15 -3.52
CA HIS A 70 -11.04 -2.30 -2.35
C HIS A 70 -9.80 -2.66 -1.51
N ILE A 71 -9.26 -1.68 -0.80
CA ILE A 71 -8.20 -1.87 0.19
C ILE A 71 -8.81 -1.66 1.58
N GLN A 72 -8.94 -2.74 2.33
CA GLN A 72 -9.39 -2.71 3.72
C GLN A 72 -8.21 -2.52 4.66
N PHE A 73 -8.44 -1.81 5.76
CA PHE A 73 -7.43 -1.50 6.74
C PHE A 73 -7.93 -1.72 8.17
N CYS A 74 -7.08 -2.35 8.99
CA CYS A 74 -7.32 -2.57 10.41
C CYS A 74 -6.08 -2.15 11.22
N ASP A 75 -6.27 -1.26 12.20
CA ASP A 75 -5.24 -0.88 13.17
C ASP A 75 -5.47 -1.59 14.51
N LEU A 76 -4.68 -2.62 14.77
CA LEU A 76 -4.76 -3.45 15.99
C LEU A 76 -4.01 -2.84 17.18
N THR A 77 -3.46 -1.62 17.08
CA THR A 77 -2.75 -1.00 18.20
C THR A 77 -3.68 -0.50 19.30
N ASN A 78 -4.88 -0.02 18.94
CA ASN A 78 -5.72 0.76 19.85
C ASN A 78 -7.10 0.12 20.15
N ASN A 79 -7.37 -1.11 19.70
CA ASN A 79 -8.68 -1.78 19.80
C ASN A 79 -9.87 -0.93 19.27
N ASP A 80 -9.59 0.13 18.52
CA ASP A 80 -10.58 1.12 18.09
C ASP A 80 -10.87 0.95 16.61
N VAL A 81 -11.67 -0.08 16.30
CA VAL A 81 -12.09 -0.44 14.94
C VAL A 81 -12.84 0.72 14.25
N GLN A 82 -13.45 1.63 15.01
CA GLN A 82 -14.22 2.74 14.44
C GLN A 82 -13.34 3.81 13.78
N ARG A 83 -12.05 3.89 14.11
CA ARG A 83 -11.13 4.85 13.47
C ARG A 83 -10.75 4.43 12.05
N THR A 84 -10.85 3.16 11.68
CA THR A 84 -10.32 2.68 10.39
C THR A 84 -11.23 3.05 9.22
N GLU A 85 -12.54 3.19 9.45
CA GLU A 85 -13.51 3.65 8.44
C GLU A 85 -13.26 5.09 7.97
N GLN A 86 -12.46 5.86 8.71
CA GLN A 86 -12.09 7.23 8.36
C GLN A 86 -10.89 7.30 7.42
N TYR A 87 -10.23 6.18 7.12
CA TYR A 87 -9.03 6.15 6.28
C TYR A 87 -9.31 5.43 4.96
N HIS A 88 -9.08 6.13 3.87
CA HIS A 88 -9.22 5.62 2.52
C HIS A 88 -7.85 5.47 1.86
N PHE A 89 -7.67 4.36 1.15
CA PHE A 89 -6.39 4.00 0.57
C PHE A 89 -6.49 3.77 -0.94
N LYS A 90 -5.45 4.19 -1.66
CA LYS A 90 -5.21 3.81 -3.06
C LYS A 90 -3.74 3.50 -3.28
N SER A 91 -3.45 2.56 -4.17
CA SER A 91 -2.08 2.22 -4.55
C SER A 91 -1.94 2.22 -6.07
N TYR A 92 -0.80 2.69 -6.54
CA TYR A 92 -0.52 2.87 -7.96
C TYR A 92 0.89 2.38 -8.29
N ILE A 93 1.03 1.88 -9.52
CA ILE A 93 2.31 1.59 -10.14
C ILE A 93 2.70 2.80 -10.99
N TYR A 94 3.92 3.27 -10.79
CA TYR A 94 4.55 4.32 -11.58
C TYR A 94 5.78 3.76 -12.31
N ASN A 95 5.82 3.95 -13.63
CA ASN A 95 6.94 3.56 -14.49
C ASN A 95 7.35 2.08 -14.31
N TYR A 96 6.36 1.19 -14.16
CA TYR A 96 6.49 -0.27 -14.02
C TYR A 96 7.32 -0.80 -12.83
N SER A 97 7.97 0.08 -12.06
CA SER A 97 9.00 -0.29 -11.09
C SER A 97 8.80 0.35 -9.72
N PHE A 98 7.99 1.41 -9.63
CA PHE A 98 7.74 2.12 -8.39
C PHE A 98 6.31 1.92 -7.95
N ILE A 99 6.12 1.63 -6.68
CA ILE A 99 4.80 1.60 -6.07
C ILE A 99 4.71 2.77 -5.11
N PHE A 100 3.57 3.46 -5.14
CA PHE A 100 3.24 4.41 -4.11
C PHE A 100 1.79 4.22 -3.67
N SER A 101 1.53 4.58 -2.43
CA SER A 101 0.20 4.52 -1.85
C SER A 101 -0.16 5.86 -1.24
N LEU A 102 -1.46 6.14 -1.27
CA LEU A 102 -2.06 7.33 -0.71
C LEU A 102 -2.98 6.91 0.43
N CYS A 103 -2.92 7.66 1.52
CA CYS A 103 -3.83 7.54 2.65
C CYS A 103 -4.53 8.89 2.81
N LEU A 104 -5.85 8.85 2.84
CA LEU A 104 -6.71 10.02 3.00
C LEU A 104 -7.59 9.81 4.22
N GLN A 105 -7.45 10.70 5.21
CA GLN A 105 -8.32 10.72 6.38
C GLN A 105 -9.54 11.61 6.10
N GLN A 106 -10.74 11.04 6.11
CA GLN A 106 -12.00 11.74 5.96
C GLN A 106 -13.07 11.18 6.90
N SER A 107 -13.87 12.07 7.48
CA SER A 107 -14.93 11.74 8.44
C SER A 107 -16.22 11.21 7.79
N HIS A 108 -16.31 11.25 6.47
CA HIS A 108 -17.43 10.70 5.69
C HIS A 108 -16.93 9.54 4.84
N CYS A 109 -17.78 8.53 4.64
CA CYS A 109 -17.45 7.42 3.76
C CYS A 109 -17.31 7.94 2.33
N LEU A 110 -16.09 7.90 1.77
CA LEU A 110 -15.88 8.07 0.34
C LEU A 110 -15.89 6.72 -0.35
N GLU A 111 -16.75 6.60 -1.37
CA GLU A 111 -16.72 5.45 -2.29
C GLU A 111 -15.44 5.48 -3.15
N SER A 112 -15.00 6.67 -3.57
CA SER A 112 -13.75 6.84 -4.31
C SER A 112 -13.25 8.30 -4.30
N PHE A 113 -11.95 8.50 -4.57
CA PHE A 113 -11.38 9.83 -4.83
C PHE A 113 -10.43 9.80 -6.04
N ASN A 114 -10.40 10.88 -6.82
CA ASN A 114 -9.58 10.97 -8.03
C ASN A 114 -8.24 11.66 -7.73
N ILE A 115 -7.19 11.21 -8.40
CA ILE A 115 -5.86 11.82 -8.33
C ILE A 115 -5.39 12.16 -9.73
N ASP A 116 -4.85 13.36 -9.86
CA ASP A 116 -4.15 13.83 -11.05
C ASP A 116 -2.69 14.08 -10.70
N CYS A 117 -1.79 13.53 -11.52
CA CYS A 117 -0.34 13.70 -11.34
C CYS A 117 0.26 14.50 -12.49
N PHE A 118 1.20 15.38 -12.14
CA PHE A 118 1.88 16.27 -13.07
C PHE A 118 3.38 16.30 -12.75
N GLN A 119 4.22 16.38 -13.78
CA GLN A 119 5.67 16.53 -13.61
C GLN A 119 6.06 18.00 -13.68
N LEU A 120 6.37 18.60 -12.52
CA LEU A 120 6.71 20.02 -12.47
C LEU A 120 8.20 20.31 -12.68
N LEU A 121 9.12 19.42 -12.26
CA LEU A 121 10.57 19.66 -12.34
C LEU A 121 11.40 18.48 -12.90
N PRO A 122 12.36 18.74 -13.80
CA PRO A 122 12.45 19.99 -14.58
C PRO A 122 11.13 20.20 -15.34
N TYR A 123 10.74 21.47 -15.54
CA TYR A 123 9.45 21.80 -16.16
C TYR A 123 9.46 21.37 -17.63
N ILE A 124 9.10 20.11 -17.84
CA ILE A 124 9.12 19.44 -19.14
C ILE A 124 7.71 19.40 -19.72
N SER A 125 6.67 19.33 -18.89
CA SER A 125 5.32 19.03 -19.37
C SER A 125 4.22 19.33 -18.34
N THR A 126 3.10 19.89 -18.81
CA THR A 126 1.82 19.95 -18.05
C THR A 126 0.92 18.76 -18.35
N HIS A 127 1.39 17.77 -19.14
CA HIS A 127 0.60 16.60 -19.47
C HIS A 127 0.40 15.75 -18.22
N ARG A 128 -0.84 15.29 -18.06
CA ARG A 128 -1.22 14.36 -16.99
C ARG A 128 -0.38 13.09 -17.11
N ILE A 129 0.25 12.70 -16.02
CA ILE A 129 0.90 11.39 -15.90
C ILE A 129 -0.21 10.36 -15.72
N THR A 130 -0.26 9.39 -16.61
CA THR A 130 -1.15 8.23 -16.43
C THR A 130 -0.59 7.36 -15.31
N LEU A 131 -1.38 7.21 -14.25
CA LEU A 131 -1.12 6.25 -13.19
C LEU A 131 -1.86 4.95 -13.52
N GLU A 132 -1.17 3.84 -13.37
CA GLU A 132 -1.81 2.53 -13.41
C GLU A 132 -2.17 2.16 -11.96
N PRO A 133 -3.46 1.92 -11.64
CA PRO A 133 -3.81 1.31 -10.36
C PRO A 133 -3.04 0.00 -10.20
N CYS A 134 -2.65 -0.36 -8.99
CA CYS A 134 -2.16 -1.72 -8.77
C CYS A 134 -3.30 -2.69 -9.12
N GLU A 135 -3.18 -3.41 -10.23
CA GLU A 135 -4.16 -4.44 -10.59
C GLU A 135 -3.94 -5.70 -9.75
N HIS A 136 -5.04 -6.31 -9.31
CA HIS A 136 -5.04 -7.46 -8.43
C HIS A 136 -5.62 -8.65 -9.20
N ASN A 137 -4.75 -9.54 -9.67
CA ASN A 137 -5.12 -10.86 -10.20
C ASN A 137 -4.99 -11.92 -9.10
#